data_AF-A0A0P7ZHG7-F1
#
_entry.id   AF-A0A0P7ZHG7-F1
#
_cell.length_a   1.000
_cell.length_b   1.000
_cell.length_c   1.000
_cell.angle_alpha   90.00
_cell.angle_beta   90.00
_cell.angle_gamma   90.00
#
_symmetry.space_group_name_H-M   'P 1'
#
loop_
_entity.id
_entity.type
_entity.pdbx_description
1 polymer ?
#
loop_
_entity_poly.entity_id
_entity_poly.type
_entity_poly.pdbx_seq_one_letter_code
_entity_poly.pdbx_strand_id
1 'polypeptide(L)' 'MSNAPHRITFIASTFSAAALEFHRGRMSERGYRMEGRIEPTVFQRINDDGSTSDEFGGEPVFTVTFIKREE' A
#
# COMPACT_ATOMS: atom_id res chain seq x y z
N MET A 1 5.70 16.95 -18.03
CA MET A 1 6.30 15.91 -17.17
C MET A 1 5.30 15.63 -16.07
N SER A 2 4.89 14.37 -15.92
CA SER A 2 3.67 14.01 -15.18
C SER A 2 3.74 14.51 -13.74
N ASN A 3 2.81 15.40 -13.38
CA ASN A 3 2.58 15.90 -12.02
C ASN A 3 1.89 14.80 -11.19
N ALA A 4 2.41 13.57 -11.26
CA ALA A 4 1.80 12.44 -10.59
C ALA A 4 1.99 12.64 -9.08
N PRO A 5 0.91 12.60 -8.28
CA PRO A 5 1.01 12.85 -6.87
C PRO A 5 1.86 11.75 -6.23
N HIS A 6 2.71 12.13 -5.27
CA HIS A 6 3.62 11.19 -4.63
C HIS A 6 2.83 10.19 -3.79
N ARG A 7 2.96 8.89 -4.12
CA ARG A 7 2.23 7.78 -3.47
C ARG A 7 3.16 6.81 -2.76
N ILE A 8 2.73 6.33 -1.60
CA ILE A 8 3.38 5.25 -0.84
C ILE A 8 2.33 4.21 -0.50
N THR A 9 2.57 2.95 -0.82
CA THR A 9 1.72 1.82 -0.40
C THR A 9 2.50 0.95 0.58
N PHE A 10 1.89 0.67 1.74
CA PHE A 10 2.41 -0.29 2.68
C PHE A 10 1.70 -1.63 2.52
N ILE A 11 2.46 -2.70 2.75
CA ILE A 11 1.96 -4.07 2.83
C ILE A 11 2.10 -4.51 4.29
N ALA A 12 1.03 -5.06 4.86
CA ALA A 12 0.99 -5.50 6.24
C ALA A 12 0.34 -6.88 6.35
N SER A 13 0.87 -7.72 7.23
CA SER A 13 0.30 -9.06 7.49
C SER A 13 -1.03 -9.02 8.24
N THR A 14 -1.40 -7.89 8.85
CA THR A 14 -2.69 -7.74 9.56
C THR A 14 -3.33 -6.38 9.31
N PHE A 15 -4.66 -6.33 9.36
CA PHE A 15 -5.43 -5.08 9.25
C PHE A 15 -4.99 -4.06 10.30
N SER A 16 -4.84 -4.49 11.56
CA SER A 16 -4.47 -3.61 12.67
C SER A 16 -3.11 -2.94 12.45
N ALA A 17 -2.13 -3.65 11.88
CA ALA A 17 -0.83 -3.06 11.56
C ALA A 17 -0.93 -1.98 10.47
N ALA A 18 -1.73 -2.22 9.43
CA ALA A 18 -1.97 -1.22 8.39
C ALA A 18 -2.72 0.02 8.94
N ALA A 19 -3.73 -0.19 9.79
CA ALA A 19 -4.51 0.89 10.40
C ALA A 19 -3.68 1.73 11.38
N LEU A 20 -2.76 1.09 12.12
CA LEU A 20 -1.91 1.75 13.11
C LEU A 20 -1.02 2.84 12.49
N GLU A 21 -0.49 2.61 11.28
CA GLU A 21 0.34 3.60 10.58
C GLU A 21 -0.44 4.87 10.22
N PHE A 22 -1.75 4.76 9.95
CA PHE A 22 -2.62 5.92 9.79
C PHE A 22 -2.94 6.58 11.13
N HIS A 23 -3.38 5.81 12.13
CA HIS A 23 -3.81 6.33 13.42
C HIS A 23 -2.69 7.00 14.23
N ARG A 24 -1.43 6.57 14.05
CA ARG A 24 -0.28 7.16 14.75
C ARG A 24 0.14 8.53 14.23
N GLY A 25 -0.59 9.14 13.30
CA GLY A 25 -0.32 10.49 12.81
C GLY A 25 0.90 10.60 11.87
N ARG A 26 1.83 9.64 11.89
CA ARG A 26 3.09 9.63 11.12
C ARG A 26 2.92 10.03 9.65
N MET A 27 1.93 9.48 8.96
CA MET A 27 1.70 9.81 7.54
C MET A 27 1.00 11.16 7.37
N SER A 28 0.04 11.50 8.24
CA SER A 28 -0.66 12.79 8.18
C SER A 28 0.28 13.96 8.50
N GLU A 29 1.16 13.82 9.48
CA GLU A 29 2.19 14.81 9.85
C GLU A 29 3.20 15.04 8.71
N ARG A 30 3.44 14.00 7.90
CA ARG A 30 4.27 14.09 6.68
C ARG A 30 3.52 14.64 5.46
N GLY A 31 2.30 15.12 5.65
CA GLY A 31 1.47 15.72 4.59
C GLY A 31 0.75 14.71 3.71
N TYR A 32 0.62 13.44 4.12
CA TYR A 32 -0.13 12.44 3.36
C TYR A 32 -1.58 12.33 3.81
N ARG A 33 -2.43 11.84 2.92
CA ARG A 33 -3.77 11.33 3.25
C ARG A 33 -3.90 9.89 2.74
N MET A 34 -4.74 9.10 3.39
CA MET A 34 -5.05 7.75 2.91
C MET A 34 -5.83 7.85 1.59
N GLU A 35 -5.45 7.02 0.61
CA GLU A 35 -6.13 6.83 -0.67
C GLU A 35 -6.87 5.49 -0.61
N GLY A 36 -8.22 5.54 -0.64
CA GLY A 36 -9.05 4.34 -0.62
C GLY A 36 -9.25 3.72 0.77
N ARG A 37 -9.26 2.39 0.84
CA ARG A 37 -9.52 1.59 2.04
C ARG A 37 -8.38 0.58 2.25
N ILE A 38 -8.30 0.02 3.46
CA ILE A 38 -7.42 -1.09 3.76
C ILE A 38 -8.13 -2.37 3.35
N GLU A 39 -7.60 -3.06 2.34
CA GLU A 39 -8.22 -4.26 1.78
C GLU A 39 -7.24 -5.45 1.82
N PRO A 40 -7.70 -6.66 2.14
CA PRO A 40 -6.91 -7.88 1.95
C PRO A 40 -6.74 -8.15 0.44
N THR A 41 -5.51 -8.43 0.01
CA THR A 41 -5.14 -8.60 -1.40
C THR A 41 -4.14 -9.75 -1.55
N VAL A 42 -4.39 -10.64 -2.51
CA VAL A 42 -3.42 -11.65 -2.94
C VAL A 42 -2.58 -11.05 -4.06
N PHE A 43 -1.27 -11.17 -3.97
CA PHE A 43 -0.33 -10.60 -4.93
C PHE A 43 0.28 -11.70 -5.80
N GLN A 44 0.39 -11.41 -7.09
CA GLN A 44 1.12 -12.25 -8.03
C GLN A 44 2.19 -11.43 -8.73
N ARG A 45 3.37 -12.03 -8.92
CA ARG A 45 4.48 -11.45 -9.67
C ARG A 45 4.51 -12.08 -11.05
N ILE A 46 4.61 -11.23 -12.08
CA ILE A 46 4.95 -11.67 -13.44
C ILE A 46 6.48 -11.70 -13.51
N ASN A 47 7.04 -12.85 -13.87
CA ASN A 47 8.48 -13.06 -14.05
C ASN A 47 8.91 -12.62 -15.47
N ASP A 48 10.22 -12.47 -15.71
CA ASP A 48 10.76 -12.07 -17.03
C ASP A 48 10.42 -13.06 -18.15
N ASP A 49 10.17 -14.32 -17.82
CA ASP A 49 9.75 -15.37 -18.76
C ASP A 49 8.23 -15.37 -19.04
N GLY A 50 7.48 -14.43 -18.45
CA GLY A 50 6.04 -14.30 -18.59
C GLY A 50 5.21 -15.22 -17.71
N SER A 51 5.84 -16.07 -16.88
CA SER A 51 5.12 -16.87 -15.88
C SER A 51 4.67 -16.01 -14.70
N THR A 52 3.64 -16.47 -13.97
CA THR A 52 3.17 -15.82 -12.73
C THR A 52 3.50 -16.67 -11.52
N SER A 53 3.98 -16.03 -10.45
CA SER A 53 4.24 -16.66 -9.15
C SER A 53 3.47 -15.95 -8.05
N ASP A 54 3.06 -16.70 -7.03
CA ASP A 54 2.43 -16.11 -5.85
C ASP A 54 3.46 -15.33 -5.02
N GLU A 55 3.11 -14.11 -4.64
CA GLU A 55 3.85 -13.35 -3.64
C GLU A 55 3.22 -13.62 -2.27
N PHE A 56 4.05 -13.52 -1.22
CA PHE A 56 3.62 -13.79 0.16
C PHE A 56 3.02 -15.20 0.36
N GLY A 57 3.49 -16.18 -0.42
CA GLY A 57 3.02 -17.58 -0.32
C GLY A 57 1.57 -17.79 -0.77
N GLY A 58 0.98 -16.83 -1.50
CA GLY A 58 -0.41 -16.89 -1.94
C GLY A 58 -1.41 -16.49 -0.87
N GLU A 59 -0.95 -16.08 0.31
CA GLU A 59 -1.83 -15.62 1.38
C GLU A 59 -2.23 -14.14 1.18
N PRO A 60 -3.48 -13.76 1.50
CA PRO A 60 -3.89 -12.38 1.43
C PRO A 60 -3.17 -11.54 2.48
N VAL A 61 -2.60 -10.42 2.05
CA VAL A 61 -2.00 -9.39 2.91
C VAL A 61 -2.79 -8.09 2.78
N PHE A 62 -2.71 -7.22 3.78
CA PHE A 62 -3.41 -5.94 3.76
C PHE A 62 -2.56 -4.87 3.11
N THR A 63 -3.18 -4.03 2.29
CA THR A 63 -2.52 -2.85 1.75
C THR A 63 -3.17 -1.56 2.19
N VAL A 64 -2.35 -0.53 2.34
CA VAL A 64 -2.83 0.83 2.59
C VAL A 64 -1.99 1.80 1.79
N THR A 65 -2.65 2.64 1.00
CA THR A 65 -2.00 3.62 0.13
C THR A 65 -2.18 5.02 0.69
N PHE A 66 -1.11 5.79 0.62
CA PHE A 66 -1.04 7.18 1.05
C PHE A 66 -0.60 8.05 -0.11
N ILE A 67 -1.31 9.15 -0.33
CA ILE A 67 -1.01 10.15 -1.33
C ILE A 67 -0.61 11.47 -0.65
N LYS A 68 0.50 12.06 -1.09
CA LYS A 68 0.96 13.35 -0.58
C LYS A 68 -0.02 14.43 -1.03
N ARG A 69 -0.45 15.29 -0.11
CA ARG A 69 -1.25 16.46 -0.42
C ARG A 69 -0.38 17.38 -1.29
N GLU A 70 -0.89 17.76 -2.45
CA GLU A 70 -0.34 18.89 -3.20
C GLU A 70 -0.69 20.15 -2.41
N GLU A 71 0.30 20.98 -2.10
CA GLU A 71 0.14 22.24 -1.35
C GLU A 71 -0.67 23.28 -2.14
#